data_AF-A0A945VHS0-F1
#
_entry.id   AF-A0A945VHS0-F1
#
_cell.length_a   1.000
_cell.length_b   1.000
_cell.length_c   1.000
_cell.angle_alpha   90.00
_cell.angle_beta   90.00
_cell.angle_gamma   90.00
#
_symmetry.space_group_name_H-M   'P 1'
#
loop_
_entity.id
_entity.type
_entity.pdbx_description
1 polymer ?
#
loop_
_entity_poly.entity_id
_entity_poly.type
_entity_poly.pdbx_seq_one_letter_code
_entity_poly.pdbx_strand_id
1 'polypeptide(L)'
;MNLDLSFNQFYQKNGYAIIPDVIGSDLVGEVKNHVMWLQSKYPDIRAEAFHHDLLINDPFIHNLLDNKIMLDIIEGVIGSDIALFGAHYIAKRPRDGKPVGWHQDGSYWPLEPMNVVSIWLAGTDSNKSNGCMRVIPGTQNKKLIKASEMIKLDTDDYVLDLAISKSDIDSQKAVDVELNAGDISIHNPSIVHGSNANLSDSWRIGLTLRFIPTSTYVNRANWECILLRGRPNDAVKNNYVPKPIFKKGEHMYFSGYKNFL
;
A
#
# COMPACT_ATOMS: atom_id res chain seq x y z
N MET A 1 -10.02 11.45 14.17
CA MET A 1 -8.83 12.03 14.81
C MET A 1 -8.38 13.20 13.93
N ASN A 2 -8.40 14.44 14.41
CA ASN A 2 -7.83 15.55 13.61
C ASN A 2 -6.31 15.38 13.62
N LEU A 3 -5.72 15.03 12.47
CA LEU A 3 -4.28 15.08 12.29
C LEU A 3 -3.80 16.49 12.66
N ASP A 4 -2.83 16.58 13.56
CA ASP A 4 -2.38 17.88 14.04
C ASP A 4 -1.62 18.65 12.94
N LEU A 5 -1.45 19.96 13.13
CA LEU A 5 -0.71 20.80 12.19
C LEU A 5 0.74 20.32 11.99
N SER A 6 1.33 19.65 12.97
CA SER A 6 2.70 19.16 12.92
C SER A 6 2.83 17.98 11.95
N PHE A 7 1.85 17.07 11.95
CA PHE A 7 1.77 15.96 11.00
C PHE A 7 1.69 16.47 9.56
N ASN A 8 0.75 17.39 9.29
CA ASN A 8 0.55 17.90 7.94
C ASN A 8 1.80 18.64 7.43
N GLN A 9 2.43 19.46 8.28
CA GLN A 9 3.69 20.13 7.94
C GLN A 9 4.81 19.12 7.67
N PHE A 10 4.93 18.06 8.48
CA PHE A 10 5.93 17.03 8.29
C PHE A 10 5.71 16.26 6.98
N TYR A 11 4.48 15.80 6.74
CA TYR A 11 4.12 15.06 5.53
C TYR A 11 4.35 15.90 4.26
N GLN A 12 3.93 17.16 4.24
CA GLN A 12 4.13 18.04 3.08
C GLN A 12 5.62 18.32 2.82
N LYS A 13 6.40 18.54 3.88
CA LYS A 13 7.85 18.79 3.78
C LYS A 13 8.61 17.55 3.31
N ASN A 14 8.33 16.39 3.90
CA ASN A 14 9.15 15.19 3.72
C ASN A 14 8.59 14.21 2.68
N GLY A 15 7.31 14.30 2.35
CA GLY A 15 6.60 13.40 1.44
C GLY A 15 6.17 12.07 2.06
N TYR A 16 6.38 11.89 3.35
CA TYR A 16 5.95 10.72 4.11
C TYR A 16 5.74 11.05 5.59
N ALA A 17 5.05 10.18 6.31
CA ALA A 17 4.95 10.19 7.77
C ALA A 17 4.74 8.76 8.31
N ILE A 18 5.04 8.56 9.60
CA ILE A 18 4.78 7.32 10.34
C ILE A 18 3.70 7.63 11.38
N ILE A 19 2.70 6.76 11.48
CA ILE A 19 1.64 6.85 12.49
C ILE A 19 1.62 5.53 13.26
N PRO A 20 1.93 5.54 14.57
CA PRO A 20 1.97 4.34 15.36
C PRO A 20 0.56 3.85 15.74
N ASP A 21 0.45 2.56 16.04
CA ASP A 21 -0.71 1.95 16.72
C ASP A 21 -2.07 2.23 16.04
N VAL A 22 -2.12 2.22 14.70
CA VAL A 22 -3.37 2.50 13.95
C VAL A 22 -4.34 1.33 14.00
N ILE A 23 -3.83 0.10 14.04
CA ILE A 23 -4.65 -1.10 14.23
C ILE A 23 -4.19 -1.91 15.44
N GLY A 24 -5.14 -2.54 16.13
CA GLY A 24 -4.86 -3.38 17.30
C GLY A 24 -4.28 -4.75 16.95
N SER A 25 -3.71 -5.42 17.95
CA SER A 25 -3.03 -6.71 17.83
C SER A 25 -3.85 -7.82 17.17
N ASP A 26 -5.17 -7.82 17.37
CA ASP A 26 -6.06 -8.82 16.80
C ASP A 26 -6.10 -8.69 15.27
N LEU A 27 -6.32 -7.48 14.75
CA LEU A 27 -6.32 -7.22 13.32
C LEU A 27 -4.94 -7.40 12.69
N VAL A 28 -3.86 -7.05 13.41
CA VAL A 28 -2.48 -7.38 13.01
C VAL A 28 -2.30 -8.89 12.80
N GLY A 29 -2.78 -9.68 13.76
CA GLY A 29 -2.77 -11.14 13.67
C GLY A 29 -3.53 -11.64 12.45
N GLU A 30 -4.69 -11.06 12.14
CA GLU A 30 -5.49 -11.42 10.96
C GLU A 30 -4.81 -11.03 9.65
N VAL A 31 -4.12 -9.88 9.57
CA VAL A 31 -3.34 -9.51 8.38
C VAL A 31 -2.26 -10.55 8.10
N LYS A 32 -1.54 -11.00 9.14
CA LYS A 32 -0.54 -12.07 9.02
C LYS A 32 -1.19 -13.39 8.60
N ASN A 33 -2.29 -13.78 9.24
CA ASN A 33 -3.00 -15.01 8.91
C ASN A 33 -3.53 -14.99 7.47
N HIS A 34 -3.96 -13.83 6.98
CA HIS A 34 -4.47 -13.68 5.62
C HIS A 34 -3.38 -13.95 4.58
N VAL A 35 -2.17 -13.43 4.78
CA VAL A 35 -1.03 -13.74 3.92
C VAL A 35 -0.70 -15.23 3.95
N MET A 36 -0.70 -15.86 5.13
CA MET A 36 -0.44 -17.30 5.25
C MET A 36 -1.52 -18.14 4.55
N TRP A 37 -2.79 -17.73 4.67
CA TRP A 37 -3.92 -18.38 4.04
C TRP A 37 -3.88 -18.24 2.52
N LEU A 38 -3.64 -17.03 2.00
CA LEU A 38 -3.45 -16.79 0.55
C LEU A 38 -2.28 -17.60 0.01
N GLN A 39 -1.19 -17.69 0.75
CA GLN A 39 -0.03 -18.47 0.35
C GLN A 39 -0.30 -19.97 0.30
N SER A 40 -1.13 -20.49 1.21
CA SER A 40 -1.58 -21.88 1.15
C SER A 40 -2.54 -22.13 -0.01
N LYS A 41 -3.38 -21.14 -0.35
CA LYS A 41 -4.35 -21.24 -1.44
C LYS A 41 -3.70 -21.09 -2.82
N TYR A 42 -2.66 -20.27 -2.92
CA TYR A 42 -1.92 -19.96 -4.13
C TYR A 42 -0.42 -20.23 -3.93
N PRO A 43 0.00 -21.51 -3.82
CA PRO A 43 1.39 -21.86 -3.49
C PRO A 43 2.41 -21.39 -4.53
N ASP A 44 2.00 -21.26 -5.79
CA ASP A 44 2.87 -20.85 -6.91
C ASP A 44 2.97 -19.33 -7.05
N ILE A 45 2.17 -18.57 -6.32
CA ILE A 45 2.23 -17.11 -6.30
C ILE A 45 3.07 -16.69 -5.10
N ARG A 46 4.08 -15.85 -5.35
CA ARG A 46 4.88 -15.23 -4.29
C ARG A 46 4.01 -14.29 -3.46
N ALA A 47 4.25 -14.24 -2.15
CA ALA A 47 3.49 -13.35 -1.26
C ALA A 47 3.69 -11.85 -1.58
N GLU A 48 4.80 -11.47 -2.22
CA GLU A 48 5.00 -10.13 -2.77
C GLU A 48 4.19 -9.84 -4.05
N ALA A 49 3.44 -10.81 -4.58
CA ALA A 49 2.63 -10.72 -5.79
C ALA A 49 1.13 -10.89 -5.53
N PHE A 50 0.68 -10.85 -4.27
CA PHE A 50 -0.75 -10.74 -3.98
C PHE A 50 -1.23 -9.32 -4.26
N HIS A 51 -1.56 -9.08 -5.53
CA HIS A 51 -1.99 -7.79 -6.07
C HIS A 51 -3.50 -7.57 -5.93
N HIS A 52 -3.91 -6.39 -6.38
CA HIS A 52 -5.25 -5.85 -6.28
C HIS A 52 -6.35 -6.84 -6.71
N ASP A 53 -6.20 -7.54 -7.83
CA ASP A 53 -7.23 -8.45 -8.36
C ASP A 53 -7.56 -9.62 -7.40
N LEU A 54 -6.59 -10.05 -6.58
CA LEU A 54 -6.80 -11.09 -5.56
C LEU A 54 -7.45 -10.54 -4.27
N LEU A 55 -7.40 -9.22 -4.07
CA LEU A 55 -7.72 -8.57 -2.79
C LEU A 55 -9.01 -7.75 -2.87
N ILE A 56 -9.33 -7.19 -4.03
CA ILE A 56 -10.39 -6.20 -4.23
C ILE A 56 -11.79 -6.72 -3.88
N ASN A 57 -12.02 -8.02 -4.07
CA ASN A 57 -13.29 -8.68 -3.74
C ASN A 57 -13.19 -9.56 -2.48
N ASP A 58 -12.11 -9.49 -1.71
CA ASP A 58 -11.95 -10.26 -0.48
C ASP A 58 -12.65 -9.56 0.71
N PRO A 59 -13.63 -10.21 1.37
CA PRO A 59 -14.33 -9.62 2.53
C PRO A 59 -13.42 -9.20 3.68
N PHE A 60 -12.28 -9.87 3.88
CA PHE A 60 -11.32 -9.46 4.91
C PHE A 60 -10.72 -8.10 4.60
N ILE A 61 -10.40 -7.83 3.33
CA ILE A 61 -9.85 -6.55 2.88
C ILE A 61 -10.89 -5.43 3.08
N HIS A 62 -12.16 -5.69 2.72
CA HIS A 62 -13.24 -4.73 2.98
C HIS A 62 -13.42 -4.45 4.48
N ASN A 63 -13.40 -5.47 5.33
CA ASN A 63 -13.48 -5.32 6.78
C ASN A 63 -12.32 -4.49 7.37
N LEU A 64 -11.10 -4.69 6.86
CA LEU A 64 -9.93 -3.92 7.27
C LEU A 64 -10.05 -2.45 6.86
N LEU A 65 -10.58 -2.18 5.66
CA LEU A 65 -10.74 -0.84 5.11
C LEU A 65 -11.82 0.00 5.83
N ASP A 66 -12.74 -0.66 6.55
CA ASP A 66 -13.73 0.01 7.42
C ASP A 66 -13.09 0.60 8.72
N ASN A 67 -11.77 0.48 8.89
CA ASN A 67 -11.07 1.06 10.05
C ASN A 67 -11.18 2.59 10.07
N LYS A 68 -11.91 3.12 11.05
CA LYS A 68 -12.19 4.57 11.17
C LYS A 68 -10.93 5.42 11.38
N ILE A 69 -9.94 4.93 12.13
CA ILE A 69 -8.71 5.67 12.39
C ILE A 69 -7.94 5.86 11.08
N MET A 70 -7.79 4.78 10.31
CA MET A 70 -7.15 4.82 9.01
C MET A 70 -7.88 5.77 8.05
N LEU A 71 -9.21 5.68 7.95
CA LEU A 71 -10.01 6.55 7.09
C LEU A 71 -9.94 8.03 7.52
N ASP A 72 -9.86 8.33 8.82
CA ASP A 72 -9.68 9.70 9.31
C ASP A 72 -8.30 10.28 8.94
N ILE A 73 -7.25 9.46 8.99
CA ILE A 73 -5.91 9.85 8.54
C ILE A 73 -5.92 10.16 7.04
N ILE A 74 -6.55 9.31 6.24
CA ILE A 74 -6.67 9.50 4.78
C ILE A 74 -7.48 10.76 4.47
N GLU A 75 -8.60 10.97 5.15
CA GLU A 75 -9.45 12.14 4.96
C GLU A 75 -8.69 13.44 5.15
N GLY A 76 -7.81 13.51 6.16
CA GLY A 76 -6.97 14.68 6.40
C GLY A 76 -5.97 15.00 5.28
N VAL A 77 -5.70 14.06 4.38
CA VAL A 77 -4.76 14.23 3.25
C VAL A 77 -5.48 14.47 1.93
N ILE A 78 -6.53 13.69 1.61
CA ILE A 78 -7.16 13.70 0.28
C ILE A 78 -8.63 14.19 0.29
N GLY A 79 -9.20 14.48 1.46
CA GLY A 79 -10.60 14.91 1.62
C GLY A 79 -11.58 13.78 1.94
N SER A 80 -12.85 14.12 2.09
CA SER A 80 -13.89 13.25 2.68
C SER A 80 -14.50 12.21 1.75
N ASP A 81 -14.37 12.38 0.43
CA ASP A 81 -14.89 11.45 -0.57
C ASP A 81 -13.77 10.48 -0.97
N ILE A 82 -13.71 9.32 -0.33
CA ILE A 82 -12.56 8.41 -0.39
C ILE A 82 -12.93 7.13 -1.12
N ALA A 83 -12.08 6.73 -2.06
CA ALA A 83 -12.10 5.40 -2.65
C ALA A 83 -10.73 4.72 -2.57
N LEU A 84 -10.72 3.38 -2.49
CA LEU A 84 -9.53 2.58 -2.71
C LEU A 84 -9.34 2.35 -4.21
N PHE A 85 -8.18 2.73 -4.72
CA PHE A 85 -7.73 2.45 -6.08
C PHE A 85 -6.90 1.16 -6.17
N GLY A 86 -6.11 0.83 -5.15
CA GLY A 86 -5.17 -0.29 -5.26
C GLY A 86 -4.84 -0.93 -3.92
N ALA A 87 -4.71 -2.26 -3.92
CA ALA A 87 -4.25 -3.05 -2.78
C ALA A 87 -3.13 -3.96 -3.24
N HIS A 88 -2.12 -4.18 -2.39
CA HIS A 88 -0.99 -5.06 -2.73
C HIS A 88 -0.26 -5.48 -1.45
N TYR A 89 -0.13 -6.78 -1.21
CA TYR A 89 0.81 -7.25 -0.19
C TYR A 89 2.24 -7.19 -0.69
N ILE A 90 3.11 -6.54 0.09
CA ILE A 90 4.56 -6.69 -0.03
C ILE A 90 5.02 -7.50 1.18
N ALA A 91 4.76 -8.80 1.11
CA ALA A 91 5.06 -9.77 2.16
C ALA A 91 6.33 -10.57 1.83
N LYS A 92 7.43 -10.17 2.47
CA LYS A 92 8.76 -10.72 2.25
C LYS A 92 9.02 -11.92 3.15
N ARG A 93 9.23 -13.08 2.55
CA ARG A 93 9.62 -14.33 3.23
C ARG A 93 10.96 -14.18 3.96
N PRO A 94 11.17 -14.90 5.07
CA PRO A 94 12.48 -15.06 5.68
C PRO A 94 13.51 -15.52 4.65
N ARG A 95 14.67 -14.86 4.58
CA ARG A 95 15.82 -15.15 3.70
C ARG A 95 15.56 -15.20 2.19
N ASP A 96 14.32 -15.03 1.74
CA ASP A 96 13.88 -15.18 0.35
C ASP A 96 13.10 -13.95 -0.14
N GLY A 97 12.93 -12.92 0.69
CA GLY A 97 12.17 -11.74 0.31
C GLY A 97 12.90 -10.85 -0.68
N LYS A 98 12.30 -10.57 -1.83
CA LYS A 98 12.93 -9.78 -2.91
C LYS A 98 13.04 -8.29 -2.58
N PRO A 99 14.09 -7.58 -3.04
CA PRO A 99 14.14 -6.12 -3.00
C PRO A 99 13.08 -5.49 -3.90
N VAL A 100 12.70 -4.25 -3.57
CA VAL A 100 11.94 -3.35 -4.44
C VAL A 100 12.89 -2.26 -4.89
N GLY A 101 13.09 -2.13 -6.20
CA GLY A 101 13.94 -1.09 -6.78
C GLY A 101 13.47 0.32 -6.41
N TRP A 102 14.35 1.31 -6.53
CA TRP A 102 13.97 2.70 -6.33
C TRP A 102 12.93 3.11 -7.37
N HIS A 103 11.81 3.68 -6.94
CA HIS A 103 10.73 4.04 -7.84
C HIS A 103 9.88 5.17 -7.27
N GLN A 104 9.00 5.69 -8.12
CA GLN A 104 7.88 6.55 -7.73
C GLN A 104 6.61 5.78 -8.10
N ASP A 105 5.73 5.61 -7.12
CA ASP A 105 4.44 4.94 -7.24
C ASP A 105 3.61 5.55 -8.39
N GLY A 106 3.55 6.89 -8.45
CA GLY A 106 2.80 7.64 -9.46
C GLY A 106 3.29 7.45 -10.90
N SER A 107 4.50 6.93 -11.11
CA SER A 107 5.02 6.65 -12.46
C SER A 107 4.34 5.46 -13.14
N TYR A 108 3.63 4.61 -12.38
CA TYR A 108 2.99 3.40 -12.90
C TYR A 108 1.49 3.54 -13.13
N TRP A 109 0.86 4.62 -12.65
CA TRP A 109 -0.60 4.67 -12.56
C TRP A 109 -1.25 5.63 -13.55
N PRO A 110 -2.34 5.22 -14.21
CA PRO A 110 -3.07 6.08 -15.13
C PRO A 110 -4.13 6.90 -14.38
N LEU A 111 -3.71 7.75 -13.42
CA LEU A 111 -4.63 8.56 -12.61
C LEU A 111 -4.77 9.98 -13.15
N GLU A 112 -6.01 10.45 -13.23
CA GLU A 112 -6.36 11.77 -13.78
C GLU A 112 -7.29 12.53 -12.81
N PRO A 113 -6.81 13.55 -12.06
CA PRO A 113 -5.40 13.91 -11.89
C PRO A 113 -4.63 12.86 -11.06
N MET A 114 -3.30 12.98 -11.00
CA MET A 114 -2.44 12.18 -10.10
C MET A 114 -2.61 12.61 -8.63
N ASN A 115 -3.82 12.43 -8.10
CA ASN A 115 -4.15 12.67 -6.70
C ASN A 115 -4.50 11.34 -6.03
N VAL A 116 -3.55 10.85 -5.24
CA VAL A 116 -3.57 9.55 -4.59
C VAL A 116 -2.65 9.63 -3.37
N VAL A 117 -2.95 8.85 -2.34
CA VAL A 117 -2.06 8.64 -1.21
C VAL A 117 -1.88 7.15 -0.95
N SER A 118 -0.64 6.73 -0.71
CA SER A 118 -0.32 5.36 -0.33
C SER A 118 -0.19 5.25 1.18
N ILE A 119 -0.81 4.22 1.76
CA ILE A 119 -0.54 3.75 3.11
C ILE A 119 0.13 2.39 3.00
N TRP A 120 1.16 2.16 3.79
CA TRP A 120 1.75 0.86 4.02
C TRP A 120 1.47 0.45 5.47
N LEU A 121 0.62 -0.55 5.66
CA LEU A 121 0.24 -1.09 6.96
C LEU A 121 1.14 -2.26 7.35
N ALA A 122 1.77 -2.18 8.52
CA ALA A 122 2.64 -3.21 9.06
C ALA A 122 1.82 -4.36 9.69
N GLY A 123 1.82 -5.54 9.05
CA GLY A 123 1.26 -6.77 9.63
C GLY A 123 2.25 -7.55 10.51
N THR A 124 3.53 -7.18 10.43
CA THR A 124 4.62 -7.59 11.32
C THR A 124 5.57 -6.41 11.48
N ASP A 125 6.47 -6.46 12.44
CA ASP A 125 7.55 -5.48 12.55
C ASP A 125 8.32 -5.39 11.23
N SER A 126 8.64 -4.17 10.82
CA SER A 126 9.44 -3.86 9.64
C SER A 126 10.62 -3.00 10.07
N ASN A 127 11.83 -3.54 9.94
CA ASN A 127 13.06 -2.89 10.35
C ASN A 127 14.16 -3.09 9.29
N LYS A 128 15.33 -2.50 9.51
CA LYS A 128 16.44 -2.59 8.53
C LYS A 128 16.84 -4.02 8.20
N SER A 129 16.81 -4.92 9.18
CA SER A 129 17.29 -6.31 9.02
C SER A 129 16.34 -7.15 8.16
N ASN A 130 15.03 -6.89 8.23
CA ASN A 130 14.03 -7.56 7.40
C ASN A 130 13.61 -6.75 6.15
N GLY A 131 14.39 -5.71 5.85
CA GLY A 131 14.29 -4.92 4.64
C GLY A 131 13.11 -3.97 4.63
N CYS A 132 12.95 -3.12 5.66
CA CYS A 132 11.95 -2.04 5.69
C CYS A 132 11.99 -1.13 4.46
N MET A 133 10.93 -0.35 4.27
CA MET A 133 10.89 0.66 3.21
C MET A 133 11.97 1.73 3.49
N ARG A 134 12.53 2.27 2.42
CA ARG A 134 13.47 3.38 2.44
C ARG A 134 12.93 4.47 1.53
N VAL A 135 12.93 5.70 2.01
CA VAL A 135 12.42 6.87 1.28
C VAL A 135 13.51 7.92 1.14
N ILE A 136 13.47 8.75 0.10
CA ILE A 136 14.34 9.92 -0.03
C ILE A 136 13.49 11.18 0.18
N PRO A 137 13.48 11.77 1.38
CA PRO A 137 12.60 12.90 1.68
C PRO A 137 12.85 14.10 0.78
N GLY A 138 11.78 14.85 0.48
CA GLY A 138 11.83 16.04 -0.39
C GLY A 138 11.78 15.73 -1.89
N THR A 139 11.81 14.45 -2.29
CA THR A 139 11.69 14.05 -3.71
C THR A 139 10.25 14.08 -4.24
N GLN A 140 9.25 14.11 -3.36
CA GLN A 140 7.83 14.19 -3.74
C GLN A 140 7.46 15.44 -4.56
N ASN A 141 8.24 16.51 -4.41
CA ASN A 141 8.04 17.76 -5.16
C ASN A 141 8.77 17.77 -6.52
N LYS A 142 9.45 16.66 -6.86
CA LYS A 142 10.11 16.50 -8.16
C LYS A 142 9.14 15.87 -9.16
N LYS A 143 9.44 16.05 -10.44
CA LYS A 143 8.69 15.43 -11.55
C LYS A 143 8.72 13.91 -11.43
N LEU A 144 7.62 13.26 -11.80
CA LEU A 144 7.58 11.82 -12.03
C LEU A 144 8.51 11.43 -13.18
N ILE A 145 9.37 10.45 -12.92
CA ILE A 145 10.26 9.86 -13.91
C ILE A 145 9.40 8.97 -14.82
N LYS A 146 9.53 9.13 -16.15
CA LYS A 146 8.77 8.29 -17.09
C LYS A 146 9.37 6.90 -17.17
N ALA A 147 8.54 5.89 -17.48
CA ALA A 147 9.01 4.52 -17.67
C ALA A 147 10.15 4.40 -18.71
N SER A 148 10.18 5.26 -19.73
CA SER A 148 11.25 5.31 -20.74
C SER A 148 12.61 5.77 -20.20
N GLU A 149 12.64 6.38 -19.03
CA GLU A 149 13.84 6.88 -18.35
C GLU A 149 14.31 5.91 -17.25
N MET A 150 13.55 4.83 -17.00
CA MET A 150 13.85 3.83 -15.98
C MET A 150 14.69 2.68 -16.53
N ILE A 151 15.45 2.03 -15.66
CA ILE A 151 16.15 0.78 -15.97
C ILE A 151 15.20 -0.40 -15.82
N LYS A 152 15.36 -1.41 -16.69
CA LYS A 152 14.66 -2.69 -16.55
C LYS A 152 15.36 -3.55 -15.51
N LEU A 153 14.56 -4.24 -14.70
CA LEU A 153 14.99 -5.20 -13.70
C LEU A 153 14.39 -6.57 -14.01
N ASP A 154 15.09 -7.62 -13.60
CA ASP A 154 14.58 -8.98 -13.67
C ASP A 154 13.60 -9.24 -12.52
N THR A 155 12.40 -9.70 -12.84
CA THR A 155 11.38 -10.04 -11.83
C THR A 155 11.71 -11.31 -11.07
N ASP A 156 12.71 -12.10 -11.51
CA ASP A 156 13.27 -13.20 -10.74
C ASP A 156 14.09 -12.69 -9.53
N ASP A 157 14.64 -11.49 -9.62
CA ASP A 157 15.43 -10.88 -8.54
C ASP A 157 14.67 -9.76 -7.80
N TYR A 158 13.76 -9.05 -8.47
CA TYR A 158 13.06 -7.89 -7.92
C TYR A 158 11.55 -8.07 -7.91
N VAL A 159 10.86 -7.32 -7.04
CA VAL A 159 9.39 -7.28 -7.00
C VAL A 159 8.80 -6.54 -8.20
N LEU A 160 9.51 -5.53 -8.73
CA LEU A 160 9.07 -4.70 -9.85
C LEU A 160 10.08 -4.82 -11.01
N ASP A 161 9.58 -4.69 -12.24
CA ASP A 161 10.34 -4.82 -13.49
C ASP A 161 11.04 -3.51 -13.94
N LEU A 162 10.74 -2.40 -13.26
CA LEU A 162 11.31 -1.08 -13.54
C LEU A 162 11.82 -0.43 -12.26
N ALA A 163 12.92 0.32 -12.38
CA ALA A 163 13.43 1.17 -11.32
C ALA A 163 14.14 2.42 -11.86
N ILE A 164 14.26 3.41 -10.99
CA ILE A 164 15.16 4.55 -11.16
C ILE A 164 16.59 4.04 -10.93
N SER A 165 17.51 4.42 -11.82
CA SER A 165 18.91 4.06 -11.67
C SER A 165 19.49 4.61 -10.37
N LYS A 166 20.35 3.84 -9.70
CA LYS A 166 21.07 4.28 -8.50
C LYS A 166 21.95 5.50 -8.77
N SER A 167 22.42 5.69 -10.01
CA SER A 167 23.18 6.88 -10.43
C SER A 167 22.37 8.18 -10.39
N ASP A 168 21.04 8.06 -10.48
CA ASP A 168 20.15 9.20 -10.66
C ASP A 168 19.51 9.64 -9.34
N ILE A 169 19.89 8.97 -8.24
CA ILE A 169 19.41 9.23 -6.90
C ILE A 169 20.56 9.42 -5.93
N ASP A 170 20.34 10.29 -4.95
CA ASP A 170 21.24 10.45 -3.83
C ASP A 170 20.82 9.52 -2.70
N SER A 171 21.27 8.25 -2.79
CA SER A 171 20.92 7.21 -1.81
C SER A 171 21.46 7.47 -0.40
N GLN A 172 22.39 8.42 -0.22
CA GLN A 172 22.88 8.83 1.10
C GLN A 172 21.84 9.64 1.88
N LYS A 173 20.88 10.25 1.17
CA LYS A 173 19.73 10.95 1.77
C LYS A 173 18.57 10.03 2.13
N ALA A 174 18.70 8.72 1.87
CA ALA A 174 17.63 7.78 2.15
C ALA A 174 17.45 7.59 3.67
N VAL A 175 16.19 7.59 4.10
CA VAL A 175 15.78 7.31 5.47
C VAL A 175 15.05 5.97 5.50
N ASP A 176 15.39 5.13 6.49
CA ASP A 176 14.71 3.87 6.75
C ASP A 176 13.39 4.15 7.48
N VAL A 177 12.29 3.58 6.98
CA VAL A 177 10.95 3.69 7.55
C VAL A 177 10.69 2.42 8.37
N GLU A 178 11.14 2.42 9.61
CA GLU A 178 10.95 1.31 10.56
C GLU A 178 9.59 1.43 11.26
N LEU A 179 8.86 0.33 11.35
CA LEU A 179 7.47 0.25 11.82
C LEU A 179 7.32 -0.97 12.73
N ASN A 180 6.60 -0.81 13.84
CA ASN A 180 6.12 -1.96 14.61
C ASN A 180 4.85 -2.53 13.94
N ALA A 181 4.52 -3.78 14.24
CA ALA A 181 3.27 -4.35 13.79
C ALA A 181 2.07 -3.53 14.31
N GLY A 182 1.18 -3.11 13.40
CA GLY A 182 0.04 -2.23 13.70
C GLY A 182 0.27 -0.76 13.36
N ASP A 183 1.52 -0.35 13.14
CA ASP A 183 1.85 0.97 12.63
C ASP A 183 1.52 1.08 11.14
N ILE A 184 1.37 2.32 10.67
CA ILE A 184 1.37 2.62 9.24
C ILE A 184 2.46 3.62 8.89
N SER A 185 2.94 3.55 7.66
CA SER A 185 3.50 4.71 6.98
C SER A 185 2.53 5.21 5.93
N ILE A 186 2.53 6.52 5.73
CA ILE A 186 1.78 7.19 4.67
C ILE A 186 2.76 7.95 3.80
N HIS A 187 2.63 7.87 2.48
CA HIS A 187 3.58 8.49 1.57
C HIS A 187 2.93 9.04 0.30
N ASN A 188 3.56 10.09 -0.23
CA ASN A 188 3.17 10.73 -1.47
C ASN A 188 3.56 9.83 -2.67
N PRO A 189 2.73 9.72 -3.71
CA PRO A 189 3.01 8.87 -4.87
C PRO A 189 4.31 9.23 -5.62
N SER A 190 4.79 10.47 -5.47
CA SER A 190 5.99 10.97 -6.14
C SER A 190 7.25 10.86 -5.29
N ILE A 191 7.18 10.41 -4.03
CA ILE A 191 8.41 10.22 -3.23
C ILE A 191 9.19 9.04 -3.80
N VAL A 192 10.49 9.24 -4.01
CA VAL A 192 11.39 8.16 -4.41
C VAL A 192 11.58 7.23 -3.22
N HIS A 193 11.21 5.96 -3.41
CA HIS A 193 11.31 4.95 -2.36
C HIS A 193 11.61 3.56 -2.93
N GLY A 194 12.03 2.65 -2.06
CA GLY A 194 12.39 1.28 -2.39
C GLY A 194 12.57 0.45 -1.11
N SER A 195 13.03 -0.79 -1.24
CA SER A 195 13.37 -1.60 -0.05
C SER A 195 14.38 -2.69 -0.38
N ASN A 196 15.23 -3.02 0.59
CA ASN A 196 16.21 -4.11 0.46
C ASN A 196 15.54 -5.48 0.52
N ALA A 197 16.26 -6.53 0.11
CA ALA A 197 15.85 -7.91 0.37
C ALA A 197 15.62 -8.17 1.86
N ASN A 198 14.78 -9.17 2.17
CA ASN A 198 14.67 -9.68 3.52
C ASN A 198 15.67 -10.82 3.71
N LEU A 199 16.76 -10.53 4.41
CA LEU A 199 17.83 -11.50 4.72
C LEU A 199 17.67 -12.12 6.12
N SER A 200 16.65 -11.70 6.86
CA SER A 200 16.39 -12.15 8.24
C SER A 200 15.61 -13.47 8.28
N ASP A 201 15.49 -14.02 9.50
CA ASP A 201 14.69 -15.20 9.81
C ASP A 201 13.20 -14.89 10.04
N SER A 202 12.82 -13.61 9.98
CA SER A 202 11.46 -13.17 10.25
C SER A 202 10.74 -12.76 8.97
N TRP A 203 9.44 -13.00 8.93
CA TRP A 203 8.59 -12.43 7.89
C TRP A 203 8.54 -10.91 8.01
N ARG A 204 8.45 -10.23 6.87
CA ARG A 204 8.11 -8.80 6.80
C ARG A 204 6.84 -8.64 5.97
N ILE A 205 5.71 -8.58 6.65
CA ILE A 205 4.39 -8.49 6.04
C ILE A 205 3.91 -7.05 6.13
N GLY A 206 3.59 -6.47 4.99
CA GLY A 206 2.74 -5.29 4.99
C GLY A 206 1.84 -5.20 3.77
N LEU A 207 0.76 -4.47 3.98
CA LEU A 207 -0.31 -4.25 3.02
C LEU A 207 -0.24 -2.80 2.53
N THR A 208 0.08 -2.64 1.26
CA THR A 208 0.03 -1.34 0.58
C THR A 208 -1.39 -1.07 0.11
N LEU A 209 -1.97 0.02 0.56
CA LEU A 209 -3.32 0.49 0.22
C LEU A 209 -3.22 1.88 -0.41
N ARG A 210 -3.89 2.08 -1.54
CA ARG A 210 -3.80 3.31 -2.34
C ARG A 210 -5.16 3.95 -2.43
N PHE A 211 -5.29 5.14 -1.87
CA PHE A 211 -6.54 5.86 -1.74
C PHE A 211 -6.57 7.06 -2.66
N ILE A 212 -7.70 7.28 -3.30
CA ILE A 212 -7.95 8.41 -4.19
C ILE A 212 -9.19 9.17 -3.71
N PRO A 213 -9.25 10.49 -3.89
CA PRO A 213 -10.53 11.18 -3.84
C PRO A 213 -11.43 10.67 -4.97
N THR A 214 -12.75 10.63 -4.78
CA THR A 214 -13.67 10.15 -5.83
C THR A 214 -13.69 11.03 -7.09
N SER A 215 -13.08 12.22 -7.03
CA SER A 215 -12.83 13.09 -8.18
C SER A 215 -11.62 12.69 -9.04
N THR A 216 -10.85 11.69 -8.64
CA THR A 216 -9.73 11.15 -9.44
C THR A 216 -10.25 10.01 -10.32
N TYR A 217 -10.07 10.12 -11.64
CA TYR A 217 -10.40 9.07 -12.59
C TYR A 217 -9.25 8.06 -12.71
N VAL A 218 -9.59 6.77 -12.69
CA VAL A 218 -8.66 5.70 -13.03
C VAL A 218 -8.79 5.38 -14.52
N ASN A 219 -7.87 5.90 -15.33
CA ASN A 219 -7.86 5.71 -16.78
C ASN A 219 -7.32 4.32 -17.17
N ARG A 220 -7.99 3.28 -16.67
CA ARG A 220 -7.74 1.88 -16.98
C ARG A 220 -9.08 1.15 -17.08
N ALA A 221 -9.32 0.52 -18.23
CA ALA A 221 -10.58 -0.16 -18.50
C ALA A 221 -10.87 -1.22 -17.43
N ASN A 222 -12.13 -1.24 -16.96
CA ASN A 222 -12.67 -2.18 -15.96
C ASN A 222 -11.90 -2.21 -14.62
N TRP A 223 -11.09 -1.20 -14.31
CA TRP A 223 -10.37 -1.17 -13.04
C TRP A 223 -11.32 -0.98 -11.87
N GLU A 224 -11.35 -1.96 -10.98
CA GLU A 224 -12.23 -2.01 -9.81
C GLU A 224 -11.73 -1.09 -8.69
N CYS A 225 -12.64 -0.37 -8.06
CA CYS A 225 -12.39 0.49 -6.91
C CYS A 225 -13.37 0.14 -5.79
N ILE A 226 -13.00 0.45 -4.54
CA ILE A 226 -13.94 0.36 -3.40
C ILE A 226 -14.29 1.77 -2.97
N LEU A 227 -15.58 2.12 -2.96
CA LEU A 227 -16.03 3.35 -2.31
C LEU A 227 -16.01 3.15 -0.80
N LEU A 228 -15.31 4.02 -0.07
CA LEU A 228 -15.09 3.86 1.38
C LEU A 228 -15.79 4.93 2.21
N ARG A 229 -15.75 6.19 1.79
CA ARG A 229 -16.37 7.32 2.50
C ARG A 229 -16.92 8.34 1.52
N GLY A 230 -17.96 9.05 1.93
CA GLY A 230 -18.57 10.10 1.12
C GLY A 230 -19.37 9.54 -0.05
N ARG A 231 -19.26 10.18 -1.22
CA ARG A 231 -20.02 9.81 -2.41
C ARG A 231 -19.15 9.75 -3.68
N PRO A 232 -19.54 8.93 -4.68
CA PRO A 232 -18.96 9.03 -6.02
C PRO A 232 -19.12 10.44 -6.59
N ASN A 233 -18.17 10.86 -7.42
CA ASN A 233 -18.28 12.08 -8.20
C ASN A 233 -19.01 11.77 -9.52
N ASP A 234 -20.15 12.42 -9.77
CA ASP A 234 -20.98 12.16 -10.96
C ASP A 234 -20.27 12.42 -12.30
N ALA A 235 -19.22 13.26 -12.31
CA ALA A 235 -18.42 13.55 -13.49
C ALA A 235 -17.31 12.51 -13.75
N VAL A 236 -17.02 11.64 -12.77
CA VAL A 236 -15.92 10.66 -12.83
C VAL A 236 -16.48 9.25 -12.78
N LYS A 237 -16.28 8.50 -13.88
CA LYS A 237 -16.85 7.17 -14.04
C LYS A 237 -15.86 6.07 -13.64
N ASN A 238 -15.52 6.00 -12.35
CA ASN A 238 -14.83 4.84 -11.80
C ASN A 238 -15.79 3.65 -11.65
N ASN A 239 -15.26 2.43 -11.73
CA ASN A 239 -16.02 1.20 -11.49
C ASN A 239 -15.93 0.84 -10.00
N TYR A 240 -17.01 1.03 -9.25
CA TYR A 240 -17.06 0.69 -7.82
C TYR A 240 -17.66 -0.70 -7.62
N VAL A 241 -16.92 -1.60 -6.97
CA VAL A 241 -17.40 -2.95 -6.66
C VAL A 241 -18.43 -2.92 -5.53
N PRO A 242 -19.43 -3.82 -5.55
CA PRO A 242 -20.32 -3.98 -4.42
C PRO A 242 -19.57 -4.58 -3.22
N LYS A 243 -20.17 -4.47 -2.04
CA LYS A 243 -19.69 -5.20 -0.86
C LYS A 243 -19.67 -6.71 -1.14
N PRO A 244 -18.55 -7.42 -0.90
CA PRO A 244 -18.44 -8.84 -1.20
C PRO A 244 -19.22 -9.69 -0.20
N ILE A 245 -19.46 -10.95 -0.57
CA ILE A 245 -20.10 -11.94 0.28
C ILE A 245 -19.06 -12.94 0.77
N PHE A 246 -19.04 -13.21 2.07
CA PHE A 246 -18.23 -14.23 2.69
C PHE A 246 -18.71 -15.62 2.26
N LYS A 247 -17.77 -16.44 1.78
CA LYS A 247 -18.00 -17.80 1.34
C LYS A 247 -17.05 -18.74 2.05
N LYS A 248 -17.61 -19.69 2.79
CA LYS A 248 -16.83 -20.70 3.51
C LYS A 248 -15.99 -21.51 2.53
N GLY A 249 -14.69 -21.65 2.82
CA GLY A 249 -13.75 -22.39 1.98
C GLY A 249 -13.17 -21.56 0.82
N GLU A 250 -13.83 -20.48 0.43
CA GLU A 250 -13.31 -19.52 -0.55
C GLU A 250 -12.59 -18.35 0.10
N HIS A 251 -12.94 -17.98 1.34
CA HIS A 251 -12.33 -16.88 2.11
C HIS A 251 -11.80 -17.35 3.48
N MET A 252 -10.76 -16.68 3.98
CA MET A 252 -10.26 -16.86 5.34
C MET A 252 -11.31 -16.40 6.35
N TYR A 253 -11.51 -17.12 7.45
CA TYR A 253 -12.30 -16.60 8.57
C TYR A 253 -11.56 -15.44 9.27
N PHE A 254 -12.29 -14.37 9.60
CA PHE A 254 -11.77 -13.19 10.30
C PHE A 254 -12.85 -12.61 11.23
N SER A 255 -12.45 -11.82 12.21
CA SER A 255 -13.33 -11.10 13.12
C SER A 255 -14.19 -10.11 12.33
N GLY A 256 -15.50 -10.31 12.37
CA GLY A 256 -16.45 -9.51 11.58
C GLY A 256 -16.92 -10.18 10.29
N TYR A 257 -16.48 -11.40 9.94
CA TYR A 257 -16.93 -12.09 8.71
C TYR A 257 -18.46 -12.24 8.61
N LYS A 258 -19.16 -12.27 9.74
CA LYS A 258 -20.64 -12.32 9.80
C LYS A 258 -21.32 -11.10 9.18
N ASN A 259 -20.63 -9.97 9.09
CA ASN A 259 -21.12 -8.75 8.44
C ASN A 259 -21.11 -8.85 6.90
N PHE A 260 -20.61 -9.96 6.37
CA PHE A 260 -20.47 -10.27 4.95
C PHE A 260 -21.24 -11.54 4.57
N LEU A 261 -22.07 -12.10 5.45
CA LEU A 261 -22.95 -13.24 5.12
C LEU A 261 -24.18 -12.83 4.31
#